data_AF-A0A392QUG3-F1
#
_entry.id   AF-A0A392QUG3-F1
#
_cell.length_a   1.000
_cell.length_b   1.000
_cell.length_c   1.000
_cell.angle_alpha   90.00
_cell.angle_beta   90.00
_cell.angle_gamma   90.00
#
_symmetry.space_group_name_H-M   'P 1'
#
loop_
_entity.id
_entity.type
_entity.pdbx_description
1 polymer ?
#
loop_
_entity_poly.entity_id
_entity_poly.type
_entity_poly.pdbx_seq_one_letter_code
_entity_poly.pdbx_strand_id
1 'polypeptide(L)'
;MGIKAWSVGPVSACVNKGHNEDLAVDSEILNWLNSKPNDSVLYVSFGSLTRLSHAQIVEITHGLENSGHNFIWVVRKKDGDEDEDEDGFFQTFEERMKESQKGYIIWNWAPQLLILDHPATGGILTHCGWNSILESLNAGLPMITWPMFAEQFYNEKL
;
A
#
# COMPACT_ATOMS: atom_id res chain seq x y z
N MET A 1 -14.38 -37.89 -6.70
CA MET A 1 -14.38 -37.82 -5.21
C MET A 1 -14.06 -36.39 -4.83
N GLY A 2 -14.92 -35.73 -4.07
CA GLY A 2 -14.68 -34.38 -3.57
C GLY A 2 -14.03 -34.42 -2.20
N ILE A 3 -13.01 -33.61 -1.99
CA ILE A 3 -12.46 -33.35 -0.65
C ILE A 3 -13.47 -32.46 0.09
N LYS A 4 -13.71 -32.73 1.39
CA LYS A 4 -14.53 -31.83 2.22
C LYS A 4 -13.78 -30.50 2.38
N ALA A 5 -14.46 -29.39 2.07
CA ALA A 5 -13.92 -28.05 2.22
C ALA A 5 -14.70 -27.28 3.29
N TRP A 6 -13.98 -26.51 4.13
CA TRP A 6 -14.56 -25.65 5.16
C TRP A 6 -14.06 -24.22 4.96
N SER A 7 -14.98 -23.27 4.83
CA SER A 7 -14.65 -21.85 4.72
C SER A 7 -14.45 -21.25 6.11
N VAL A 8 -13.21 -20.84 6.41
CA VAL A 8 -12.80 -20.31 7.74
C VAL A 8 -12.36 -18.83 7.68
N GLY A 9 -12.68 -18.13 6.59
CA GLY A 9 -12.26 -16.75 6.39
C GLY A 9 -13.17 -15.70 7.07
N PRO A 10 -12.70 -14.44 7.18
CA PRO A 10 -11.35 -13.97 6.83
C PRO A 10 -10.34 -14.24 7.95
N VAL A 11 -9.29 -15.02 7.66
CA VAL A 11 -8.23 -15.37 8.65
C VAL A 11 -7.34 -14.15 9.00
N SER A 12 -7.36 -13.12 8.16
CA SER A 12 -6.64 -11.85 8.36
C SER A 12 -6.94 -11.18 9.71
N ALA A 13 -8.20 -11.22 10.18
CA ALA A 13 -8.62 -10.59 11.44
C ALA A 13 -7.95 -11.17 12.70
N CYS A 14 -7.32 -12.35 12.60
CA CYS A 14 -6.81 -13.10 13.75
C CYS A 14 -5.29 -12.95 13.99
N VAL A 15 -4.51 -12.48 13.01
CA VAL A 15 -3.06 -12.77 13.00
C VAL A 15 -2.15 -11.63 13.48
N ASN A 16 -2.57 -10.36 13.46
CA ASN A 16 -1.59 -9.26 13.51
C ASN A 16 -1.83 -8.17 14.57
N LYS A 17 -2.36 -8.52 15.75
CA LYS A 17 -2.36 -7.60 16.91
C LYS A 17 -0.99 -7.42 17.60
N GLY A 18 0.11 -7.80 16.95
CA GLY A 18 1.43 -7.60 17.54
C GLY A 18 2.57 -8.08 16.65
N HIS A 19 3.15 -7.17 15.88
CA HIS A 19 4.59 -7.20 15.58
C HIS A 19 5.16 -5.89 16.13
N ASN A 20 6.00 -6.03 17.16
CA ASN A 20 6.44 -4.96 18.06
C ASN A 20 7.78 -4.35 17.64
N GLU A 21 8.20 -4.56 16.38
CA GLU A 21 9.60 -4.38 16.00
C GLU A 21 9.93 -2.99 15.43
N ASP A 22 8.94 -2.18 15.01
CA ASP A 22 9.18 -0.84 14.42
C ASP A 22 8.27 0.28 14.99
N LEU A 23 8.09 0.32 16.31
CA LEU A 23 7.24 1.30 17.00
C LEU A 23 7.51 2.77 16.63
N ALA A 24 8.75 3.12 16.29
CA ALA A 24 9.13 4.48 15.91
C ALA A 24 8.58 4.87 14.52
N VAL A 25 8.77 4.01 13.51
CA VAL A 25 8.24 4.23 12.15
C VAL A 25 6.71 4.22 12.16
N ASP A 26 6.13 3.29 12.93
CA ASP A 26 4.68 3.25 13.15
C ASP A 26 4.18 4.57 13.75
N SER A 27 4.93 5.17 14.69
CA SER A 27 4.54 6.45 15.30
C SER A 27 4.57 7.62 14.31
N GLU A 28 5.53 7.68 13.39
CA GLU A 28 5.60 8.74 12.39
C GLU A 28 4.46 8.63 11.37
N ILE A 29 4.19 7.42 10.89
CA ILE A 29 3.09 7.14 9.96
C ILE A 29 1.76 7.48 10.63
N LEU A 30 1.56 7.07 11.90
CA LEU A 30 0.37 7.42 12.67
C LEU A 30 0.22 8.92 12.85
N ASN A 31 1.28 9.65 13.17
CA ASN A 31 1.22 11.10 13.30
C ASN A 31 0.84 11.78 11.97
N TRP A 32 1.38 11.30 10.85
CA TRP A 32 1.02 11.81 9.53
C TRP A 32 -0.45 11.50 9.21
N LEU A 33 -0.92 10.28 9.45
CA LEU A 33 -2.31 9.88 9.23
C LEU A 33 -3.29 10.66 10.13
N ASN A 34 -2.96 10.87 11.40
CA ASN A 34 -3.74 11.68 12.34
C ASN A 34 -3.87 13.16 11.91
N SER A 35 -2.95 13.65 11.05
CA SER A 35 -3.04 15.00 10.50
C SER A 35 -4.03 15.12 9.34
N LYS A 36 -4.55 14.01 8.82
CA LYS A 36 -5.44 13.99 7.64
C LYS A 36 -6.91 13.84 8.06
N PRO A 37 -7.85 14.43 7.29
CA PRO A 37 -9.28 14.16 7.47
C PRO A 37 -9.60 12.67 7.30
N ASN A 38 -10.71 12.23 7.89
CA ASN A 38 -11.23 10.88 7.67
C ASN A 38 -11.49 10.63 6.17
N ASP A 39 -11.29 9.38 5.75
CA ASP A 39 -11.55 8.91 4.38
C ASP A 39 -10.85 9.73 3.27
N SER A 40 -9.71 10.36 3.57
CA SER A 40 -9.03 11.29 2.66
C SER A 40 -7.69 10.80 2.11
N VAL A 41 -7.21 9.65 2.60
CA VAL A 41 -5.92 9.04 2.24
C VAL A 41 -6.14 7.79 1.38
N LEU A 42 -5.48 7.75 0.22
CA LEU A 42 -5.35 6.55 -0.60
C LEU A 42 -4.11 5.75 -0.17
N TYR A 43 -4.27 4.50 0.22
CA TYR A 43 -3.14 3.60 0.44
C TYR A 43 -2.78 2.88 -0.86
N VAL A 44 -1.51 2.88 -1.26
CA VAL A 44 -1.05 2.30 -2.52
C VAL A 44 -0.01 1.22 -2.22
N SER A 45 -0.33 -0.04 -2.53
CA SER A 45 0.53 -1.18 -2.26
C SER A 45 0.38 -2.28 -3.30
N PHE A 46 1.50 -2.67 -3.90
CA PHE A 46 1.56 -3.77 -4.86
C PHE A 46 1.99 -5.11 -4.22
N GLY A 47 1.86 -5.23 -2.90
CA GLY A 47 2.22 -6.43 -2.15
C GLY A 47 3.72 -6.61 -1.93
N SER A 48 4.11 -7.77 -1.43
CA SER A 48 5.49 -8.05 -1.02
C SER A 48 6.43 -8.46 -2.17
N LEU A 49 5.86 -9.03 -3.24
CA LEU A 49 6.64 -9.65 -4.31
C LEU A 49 6.78 -8.78 -5.56
N THR A 50 5.88 -7.82 -5.78
CA THR A 50 5.93 -6.97 -6.96
C THR A 50 7.14 -6.03 -6.90
N ARG A 51 7.82 -5.87 -8.03
CA ARG A 51 8.81 -4.83 -8.29
C ARG A 51 8.38 -4.10 -9.55
N LEU A 52 8.21 -2.79 -9.47
CA LEU A 52 7.79 -1.96 -10.59
C LEU A 52 8.99 -1.57 -11.43
N SER A 53 8.78 -1.40 -12.74
CA SER A 53 9.79 -0.78 -13.59
C SER A 53 9.88 0.73 -13.30
N HIS A 54 11.04 1.34 -13.57
CA HIS A 54 11.21 2.79 -13.42
C HIS A 54 10.12 3.59 -14.18
N ALA A 55 9.80 3.19 -15.42
CA ALA A 55 8.74 3.83 -16.20
C ALA A 55 7.37 3.77 -15.50
N GLN A 56 7.02 2.66 -14.86
CA GLN A 56 5.78 2.57 -14.09
C GLN A 56 5.81 3.43 -12.83
N ILE A 57 6.97 3.50 -12.15
CA ILE A 57 7.16 4.37 -10.98
C ILE A 57 6.91 5.83 -11.37
N VAL A 58 7.49 6.29 -12.48
CA VAL A 58 7.31 7.66 -13.01
C VAL A 58 5.83 7.96 -13.28
N GLU A 59 5.12 7.07 -13.98
CA GLU A 59 3.70 7.27 -14.29
C GLU A 59 2.82 7.26 -13.03
N ILE A 60 3.12 6.39 -12.05
CA ILE A 60 2.41 6.36 -10.77
C ILE A 60 2.67 7.66 -10.00
N THR A 61 3.91 8.15 -9.94
CA THR A 61 4.24 9.45 -9.34
C THR A 61 3.39 10.56 -9.94
N HIS A 62 3.34 10.68 -11.27
CA HIS A 62 2.52 11.68 -11.94
C HIS A 62 1.02 11.50 -11.68
N GLY A 63 0.53 10.26 -11.68
CA GLY A 63 -0.86 9.94 -11.36
C GLY A 63 -1.24 10.38 -9.94
N LEU A 64 -0.39 10.11 -8.96
CA LEU A 64 -0.60 10.48 -7.57
C LEU A 64 -0.57 12.00 -7.37
N GLU A 65 0.41 12.70 -7.94
CA GLU A 65 0.51 14.16 -7.87
C GLU A 65 -0.73 14.83 -8.50
N ASN A 66 -1.13 14.38 -9.69
CA ASN A 66 -2.26 14.95 -10.43
C ASN A 66 -3.63 14.60 -9.82
N SER A 67 -3.72 13.49 -9.06
CA SER A 67 -4.96 13.13 -8.37
C SER A 67 -5.39 14.17 -7.34
N GLY A 68 -4.43 14.91 -6.77
CA GLY A 68 -4.67 15.90 -5.72
C GLY A 68 -5.06 15.31 -4.35
N HIS A 69 -5.19 13.98 -4.23
CA HIS A 69 -5.52 13.28 -2.99
C HIS A 69 -4.31 13.10 -2.08
N ASN A 70 -4.56 12.90 -0.78
CA ASN A 70 -3.50 12.45 0.12
C ASN A 70 -3.23 10.97 -0.14
N PHE A 71 -1.98 10.53 -0.03
CA PHE A 71 -1.66 9.12 -0.23
C PHE A 71 -0.50 8.62 0.63
N ILE A 72 -0.52 7.32 0.90
CA ILE A 72 0.64 6.57 1.37
C ILE A 72 1.00 5.59 0.28
N TRP A 73 2.25 5.58 -0.18
CA TRP A 73 2.70 4.66 -1.22
C TRP A 73 3.88 3.82 -0.74
N VAL A 74 3.70 2.50 -0.80
CA VAL A 74 4.76 1.52 -0.51
C VAL A 74 5.51 1.19 -1.79
N VAL A 75 6.81 1.49 -1.80
CA VAL A 75 7.70 1.24 -2.94
C VAL A 75 8.71 0.16 -2.56
N ARG A 76 8.80 -0.88 -3.40
CA ARG A 76 9.74 -1.98 -3.20
C ARG A 76 10.98 -1.77 -4.06
N LYS A 77 12.15 -1.68 -3.43
CA LYS A 77 13.43 -1.68 -4.15
C LYS A 77 13.72 -3.08 -4.70
N LYS A 78 14.35 -3.16 -5.86
CA LYS A 78 14.93 -4.43 -6.32
C LYS A 78 16.18 -4.74 -5.50
N ASP A 79 16.37 -6.01 -5.19
CA ASP A 79 17.53 -6.45 -4.41
C ASP A 79 18.80 -6.27 -5.25
N GLY A 80 19.72 -5.42 -4.78
CA GLY A 80 21.00 -5.14 -5.46
C GLY A 80 21.03 -3.88 -6.34
N ASP A 81 19.93 -3.14 -6.44
CA ASP A 81 19.89 -1.83 -7.13
C ASP A 81 20.07 -0.69 -6.13
N GLU A 82 21.33 -0.31 -5.89
CA GLU A 82 21.65 0.91 -5.13
C GLU A 82 21.41 2.20 -5.95
N ASP A 83 21.28 2.08 -7.28
CA ASP A 83 21.34 3.21 -8.23
C ASP A 83 20.14 3.30 -9.21
N GLU A 84 18.92 2.85 -8.88
CA GLU A 84 17.77 2.95 -9.82
C GLU A 84 17.14 4.36 -9.94
N ASP A 85 17.59 5.34 -9.14
CA ASP A 85 17.21 6.76 -9.26
C ASP A 85 18.35 7.57 -9.93
N GLU A 86 18.88 7.06 -11.06
CA GLU A 86 20.03 7.65 -11.77
C GLU A 86 19.87 9.16 -12.04
N ASP A 87 18.63 9.62 -12.23
CA ASP A 87 18.30 11.02 -12.55
C ASP A 87 17.84 11.85 -11.33
N GLY A 88 17.78 11.27 -10.12
CA GLY A 88 17.28 11.94 -8.91
C GLY A 88 15.79 12.32 -8.96
N PHE A 89 15.04 11.74 -9.90
CA PHE A 89 13.63 12.02 -10.11
C PHE A 89 12.81 11.67 -8.86
N PHE A 90 13.06 10.50 -8.29
CA PHE A 90 12.27 9.98 -7.19
C PHE A 90 12.60 10.70 -5.88
N GLN A 91 13.87 11.04 -5.66
CA GLN A 91 14.28 11.90 -4.55
C GLN A 91 13.57 13.26 -4.61
N THR A 92 13.55 13.90 -5.79
CA THR A 92 12.86 15.19 -5.96
C THR A 92 11.36 15.05 -5.69
N PHE A 93 10.75 13.94 -6.10
CA PHE A 93 9.35 13.65 -5.79
C PHE A 93 9.09 13.48 -4.28
N GLU A 94 9.93 12.72 -3.58
CA GLU A 94 9.81 12.57 -2.12
C GLU A 94 9.90 13.91 -1.38
N GLU A 95 10.84 14.77 -1.78
CA GLU A 95 11.01 16.09 -1.20
C GLU A 95 9.75 16.95 -1.40
N ARG A 96 9.19 16.98 -2.62
CA ARG A 96 7.90 17.66 -2.89
C ARG A 96 6.76 17.11 -2.03
N MET A 97 6.71 15.79 -1.81
CA MET A 97 5.66 15.18 -0.97
C MET A 97 5.82 15.53 0.51
N LYS A 98 7.07 15.59 1.01
CA LYS A 98 7.38 16.05 2.37
C LYS A 98 7.02 17.52 2.56
N GLU A 99 7.36 18.40 1.61
CA GLU A 99 7.04 19.83 1.69
C GLU A 99 5.54 20.10 1.63
N SER A 100 4.83 19.45 0.70
CA SER A 100 3.39 19.63 0.53
C SER A 100 2.54 18.89 1.57
N GLN A 101 3.13 17.95 2.31
CA GLN A 101 2.46 17.06 3.26
C GLN A 101 1.32 16.23 2.64
N LYS A 102 1.32 16.04 1.32
CA LYS A 102 0.27 15.29 0.59
C LYS A 102 0.57 13.80 0.42
N GLY A 103 1.86 13.43 0.34
CA GLY A 103 2.28 12.05 0.16
C GLY A 103 3.19 11.59 1.30
N TYR A 104 3.06 10.32 1.69
CA TYR A 104 4.05 9.64 2.54
C TYR A 104 4.57 8.41 1.79
N ILE A 105 5.88 8.35 1.55
CA ILE A 105 6.52 7.26 0.83
C ILE A 105 7.16 6.30 1.83
N ILE A 106 6.84 5.01 1.72
CA ILE A 106 7.40 3.97 2.57
C ILE A 106 8.21 3.01 1.72
N TRP A 107 9.47 2.79 2.12
CA TRP A 107 10.35 1.86 1.42
C TRP A 107 10.24 0.45 1.99
N ASN A 108 10.08 -0.51 1.09
CA ASN A 108 10.03 -1.94 1.34
C ASN A 108 8.84 -2.39 2.20
N TRP A 109 8.84 -2.12 3.50
CA TRP A 109 7.86 -2.68 4.42
C TRP A 109 6.99 -1.57 5.03
N ALA A 110 5.66 -1.73 5.01
CA ALA A 110 4.71 -0.79 5.59
C ALA A 110 3.68 -1.50 6.48
N PRO A 111 3.28 -0.90 7.63
CA PRO A 111 2.34 -1.48 8.60
C PRO A 111 0.93 -1.48 8.03
N GLN A 112 0.70 -2.36 7.05
CA GLN A 112 -0.45 -2.34 6.16
C GLN A 112 -1.75 -2.38 6.95
N LEU A 113 -1.87 -3.26 7.94
CA LEU A 113 -3.07 -3.32 8.78
C LEU A 113 -3.30 -2.05 9.60
N LEU A 114 -2.26 -1.46 10.17
CA LEU A 114 -2.36 -0.20 10.89
C LEU A 114 -2.83 0.92 9.96
N ILE A 115 -2.33 0.97 8.73
CA ILE A 115 -2.73 1.96 7.73
C ILE A 115 -4.17 1.72 7.30
N LEU A 116 -4.56 0.48 6.99
CA LEU A 116 -5.90 0.12 6.54
C LEU A 116 -6.96 0.37 7.62
N ASP A 117 -6.67 0.07 8.88
CA ASP A 117 -7.60 0.26 9.99
C ASP A 117 -7.68 1.74 10.45
N HIS A 118 -6.83 2.63 9.92
CA HIS A 118 -6.82 4.03 10.33
C HIS A 118 -8.00 4.82 9.70
N PRO A 119 -8.76 5.63 10.47
CA PRO A 119 -9.94 6.37 9.96
C PRO A 119 -9.67 7.35 8.81
N ALA A 120 -8.42 7.80 8.66
CA ALA A 120 -8.01 8.67 7.55
C ALA A 120 -7.94 7.93 6.20
N THR A 121 -7.77 6.62 6.20
CA THR A 121 -7.66 5.81 5.00
C THR A 121 -9.05 5.63 4.38
N GLY A 122 -9.22 6.14 3.16
CA GLY A 122 -10.49 6.09 2.43
C GLY A 122 -10.55 5.04 1.31
N GLY A 123 -9.43 4.40 1.01
CA GLY A 123 -9.36 3.35 -0.01
C GLY A 123 -7.95 2.83 -0.24
N ILE A 124 -7.86 1.78 -1.05
CA ILE A 124 -6.58 1.14 -1.40
C ILE A 124 -6.46 0.94 -2.92
N LEU A 125 -5.28 1.23 -3.47
CA LEU A 125 -4.83 0.69 -4.76
C LEU A 125 -4.02 -0.56 -4.48
N THR A 126 -4.48 -1.70 -5.01
CA THR A 126 -3.93 -3.02 -4.67
C THR A 126 -3.67 -3.89 -5.89
N HIS A 127 -2.56 -4.64 -5.81
CA HIS A 127 -2.27 -5.75 -6.72
C HIS A 127 -3.25 -6.94 -6.64
N CYS A 128 -4.26 -6.90 -5.77
CA CYS A 128 -5.27 -7.96 -5.65
C CYS A 128 -4.74 -9.31 -5.16
N GLY A 129 -3.61 -9.32 -4.43
CA GLY A 129 -3.19 -10.50 -3.67
C GLY A 129 -4.23 -10.88 -2.62
N TRP A 130 -4.46 -12.18 -2.42
CA TRP A 130 -5.58 -12.68 -1.61
C TRP A 130 -5.59 -12.12 -0.17
N ASN A 131 -4.43 -12.02 0.48
CA ASN A 131 -4.35 -11.44 1.82
C ASN A 131 -4.71 -9.94 1.82
N SER A 132 -4.19 -9.16 0.87
CA SER A 132 -4.52 -7.74 0.76
C SER A 132 -6.01 -7.51 0.52
N ILE A 133 -6.68 -8.37 -0.26
CA ILE A 133 -8.13 -8.30 -0.46
C ILE A 133 -8.85 -8.57 0.86
N LEU A 134 -8.50 -9.65 1.58
CA LEU A 134 -9.14 -9.98 2.84
C LEU A 134 -8.95 -8.88 3.90
N GLU A 135 -7.77 -8.27 3.96
CA GLU A 135 -7.46 -7.15 4.85
C GLU A 135 -8.28 -5.90 4.49
N SER A 136 -8.37 -5.58 3.20
CA SER A 136 -9.15 -4.43 2.72
C SER A 136 -10.65 -4.59 2.97
N LEU A 137 -11.17 -5.81 2.77
CA LEU A 137 -12.56 -6.16 3.09
C LEU A 137 -12.84 -6.07 4.58
N ASN A 138 -11.89 -6.52 5.43
CA ASN A 138 -12.04 -6.44 6.88
C ASN A 138 -12.03 -4.98 7.37
N ALA A 139 -11.23 -4.11 6.75
CA ALA A 139 -11.22 -2.68 7.01
C ALA A 139 -12.43 -1.93 6.40
N GLY A 140 -13.19 -2.58 5.52
CA GLY A 140 -14.35 -1.97 4.86
C GLY A 140 -13.99 -0.95 3.78
N LEU A 141 -12.80 -1.05 3.19
CA LEU A 141 -12.28 -0.06 2.25
C LEU A 141 -12.58 -0.41 0.78
N PRO A 142 -12.92 0.58 -0.06
CA PRO A 142 -13.01 0.39 -1.50
C PRO A 142 -11.62 0.15 -2.11
N MET A 143 -11.57 -0.66 -3.18
CA MET A 143 -10.32 -1.08 -3.84
C MET A 143 -10.26 -0.58 -5.28
N ILE A 144 -9.12 0.01 -5.65
CA ILE A 144 -8.67 0.22 -7.04
C ILE A 144 -7.80 -0.99 -7.39
N THR A 145 -8.27 -1.83 -8.31
CA THR A 145 -7.59 -3.07 -8.67
C THR A 145 -6.52 -2.84 -9.73
N TRP A 146 -5.32 -3.37 -9.48
CA TRP A 146 -4.23 -3.38 -10.46
C TRP A 146 -3.44 -4.69 -10.37
N PRO A 147 -4.01 -5.81 -10.84
CA PRO A 147 -3.34 -7.11 -10.77
C PRO A 147 -2.02 -7.13 -11.54
N MET A 148 -1.03 -7.83 -10.98
CA MET A 148 0.33 -7.87 -11.51
C MET A 148 0.72 -9.28 -12.00
N PHE A 149 0.38 -10.34 -11.26
CA PHE A 149 0.75 -11.73 -11.60
C PHE A 149 -0.14 -12.77 -10.87
N ALA A 150 0.12 -14.06 -11.14
CA ALA A 150 -0.54 -15.21 -10.51
C ALA A 150 -2.08 -15.13 -10.58
N GLU A 151 -2.78 -15.42 -9.47
CA GLU A 151 -4.23 -15.46 -9.40
C GLU A 151 -4.90 -14.08 -9.26
N GLN A 152 -4.12 -13.01 -9.18
CA GLN A 152 -4.62 -11.64 -8.93
C GLN A 152 -5.65 -11.18 -9.97
N PHE A 153 -5.49 -11.58 -11.24
CA PHE A 153 -6.44 -11.30 -12.33
C PHE A 153 -7.78 -12.03 -12.22
N TYR A 154 -7.84 -13.09 -11.41
CA TYR A 154 -9.10 -13.74 -11.05
C TYR A 154 -9.69 -13.08 -9.81
N ASN A 155 -8.83 -12.76 -8.84
CA ASN A 155 -9.26 -12.11 -7.60
C ASN A 155 -9.90 -10.74 -7.83
N GLU A 156 -9.41 -9.94 -8.77
CA GLU A 156 -9.98 -8.60 -9.06
C GLU A 156 -11.43 -8.65 -9.57
N LYS A 157 -11.87 -9.80 -10.09
CA LYS A 157 -13.20 -9.98 -10.70
C LYS A 157 -14.27 -10.41 -9.70
N LEU A 158 -13.87 -10.71 -8.47
CA LEU A 158 -14.76 -11.15 -7.38
C LEU A 158 -15.48 -9.95 -6.76
#